data_AF-A0A542PXG4-F1
#
_entry.id   AF-A0A542PXG4-F1
#
_cell.length_a   1.000
_cell.length_b   1.000
_cell.length_c   1.000
_cell.angle_alpha   90.00
_cell.angle_beta   90.00
_cell.angle_gamma   90.00
#
_symmetry.space_group_name_H-M   'P 1'
#
loop_
_entity.id
_entity.type
_entity.pdbx_description
1 polymer ?
#
loop_
_entity_poly.entity_id
_entity_poly.type
_entity_poly.pdbx_seq_one_letter_code
_entity_poly.pdbx_strand_id
1 'polypeptide(L)'
;MLEIEELLERQRLLARILNRGAGAGADPVGVTVTSPADAGADEDRDVLASRRTESGTALGETLRDVPGLADELSGLLPERPNVQTDGERSVAVAGNNCGIISTGDGAKNALHQ
;
A
#
# COMPACT_ATOMS: atom_id res chain seq x y z
N MET A 1 15.88 -48.95 12.63
CA MET A 1 16.33 -48.35 11.35
C MET A 1 15.42 -47.19 10.92
N LEU A 2 14.09 -47.28 11.10
CA LEU A 2 13.12 -46.21 10.79
C LEU A 2 13.22 -44.95 11.68
N GLU A 3 13.64 -45.08 12.93
CA GLU A 3 13.73 -43.93 13.86
C GLU A 3 14.85 -42.93 13.54
N ILE A 4 15.89 -43.36 12.81
CA ILE A 4 17.03 -42.49 12.47
C ILE A 4 16.66 -41.55 11.32
N GLU A 5 15.87 -42.01 10.35
CA GLU A 5 15.41 -41.19 9.22
C GLU A 5 14.43 -40.11 9.66
N GLU A 6 13.49 -40.45 10.55
CA GLU A 6 12.52 -39.49 11.10
C GLU A 6 13.24 -38.40 11.92
N LEU A 7 14.28 -38.76 12.66
CA LEU A 7 15.08 -37.82 13.44
C LEU A 7 15.91 -36.90 12.54
N LEU A 8 16.42 -37.42 11.41
CA LEU A 8 17.11 -36.62 10.39
C LEU A 8 16.16 -35.64 9.68
N GLU A 9 14.93 -36.06 9.43
CA GLU A 9 13.91 -35.25 8.76
C GLU A 9 13.42 -34.11 9.68
N ARG A 10 13.24 -34.40 10.97
CA ARG A 10 12.96 -33.38 11.99
C ARG A 10 14.11 -32.39 12.13
N GLN A 11 15.36 -32.85 12.12
CA GLN A 11 16.53 -31.97 12.17
C GLN A 11 16.65 -31.09 10.92
N ARG A 12 16.36 -31.63 9.72
CA ARG A 12 16.33 -30.86 8.47
C ARG A 12 15.21 -29.82 8.47
N LEU A 13 14.04 -30.17 9.01
CA LEU A 13 12.92 -29.24 9.14
C LEU A 13 13.27 -28.10 10.10
N LEU A 14 13.85 -28.41 11.26
CA LEU A 14 14.34 -27.43 12.23
C LEU A 14 15.42 -26.54 11.65
N ALA A 15 16.41 -27.09 10.95
CA ALA A 15 17.44 -26.32 10.27
C ALA A 15 16.85 -25.40 9.19
N ARG A 16 15.82 -25.86 8.45
CA ARG A 16 15.12 -25.06 7.44
C ARG A 16 14.29 -23.93 8.04
N ILE A 17 13.69 -24.13 9.21
CA ILE A 17 12.93 -23.09 9.93
C ILE A 17 13.89 -22.06 10.54
N LEU A 18 14.97 -22.52 11.17
CA LEU A 18 15.97 -21.64 11.79
C LEU A 18 16.74 -20.82 10.74
N ASN A 19 17.12 -21.42 9.61
CA ASN A 19 17.79 -20.69 8.51
C ASN A 19 16.81 -19.81 7.70
N ARG A 20 15.50 -20.05 7.77
CA ARG A 20 14.49 -19.14 7.20
C ARG A 20 14.45 -17.80 7.96
N GLY A 21 14.82 -17.79 9.26
CA GLY A 21 14.91 -16.57 10.07
C GLY A 21 16.19 -15.75 9.85
N ALA A 22 17.29 -16.37 9.40
CA ALA A 22 18.58 -15.68 9.22
C ALA A 22 18.70 -14.90 7.88
N GLY A 23 17.76 -15.10 6.95
CA GLY A 23 17.60 -14.29 5.74
C GLY A 23 16.51 -13.23 5.82
N ALA A 24 15.83 -13.10 6.96
CA ALA A 24 14.72 -12.17 7.17
C ALA A 24 15.23 -10.77 7.58
N GLY A 25 16.11 -10.19 6.76
CA GLY A 25 16.35 -8.74 6.73
C GLY A 25 15.32 -8.00 5.88
N ALA A 26 14.41 -8.72 5.22
CA ALA A 26 13.31 -8.18 4.46
C ALA A 26 12.02 -8.72 5.07
N ASP A 27 11.26 -7.82 5.71
CA ASP A 27 9.88 -8.04 6.09
C ASP A 27 9.10 -8.57 4.86
N PRO A 28 8.62 -9.82 4.86
CA PRO A 28 7.92 -10.37 3.70
C PRO A 28 6.61 -9.62 3.43
N VAL A 29 6.02 -8.97 4.44
CA VAL A 29 4.85 -8.11 4.27
C VAL A 29 5.29 -6.78 3.67
N GLY A 30 6.37 -6.19 4.18
CA GLY A 30 7.01 -5.00 3.65
C GLY A 30 7.37 -5.12 2.17
N VAL A 31 8.00 -6.22 1.75
CA VAL A 31 8.35 -6.47 0.33
C VAL A 31 7.13 -6.66 -0.56
N THR A 32 6.03 -7.23 -0.03
CA THR A 32 4.82 -7.44 -0.83
C THR A 32 4.01 -6.15 -1.00
N VAL A 33 4.07 -5.23 -0.02
CA VAL A 33 3.33 -3.96 -0.05
C VAL A 33 4.14 -2.82 -0.69
N THR A 34 5.47 -2.86 -0.67
CA THR A 34 6.31 -1.89 -1.44
C THR A 34 6.32 -2.17 -2.95
N SER A 35 6.07 -3.42 -3.35
CA SER A 35 6.21 -3.83 -4.75
C SER A 35 5.19 -3.27 -5.77
N PRO A 36 3.97 -2.79 -5.46
CA PRO A 36 3.06 -2.28 -6.51
C PRO A 36 3.36 -0.85 -6.97
N ALA A 37 3.98 -0.03 -6.11
CA ALA A 37 4.32 1.35 -6.43
C ALA A 37 5.71 1.46 -7.08
N ASP A 38 6.62 0.55 -6.72
CA ASP A 38 7.96 0.39 -7.33
C ASP A 38 7.98 -0.57 -8.54
N ALA A 39 6.86 -1.23 -8.87
CA ALA A 39 6.67 -1.92 -10.15
C ALA A 39 6.61 -0.88 -11.28
N GLY A 40 7.79 -0.39 -11.66
CA GLY A 40 7.95 0.54 -12.77
C GLY A 40 7.46 -0.10 -14.06
N ALA A 41 6.60 0.63 -14.79
CA ALA A 41 6.32 0.67 -16.23
C ALA A 41 6.25 -0.61 -17.10
N ASP A 42 6.56 -1.80 -16.59
CA ASP A 42 6.79 -3.04 -17.35
C ASP A 42 5.75 -4.13 -17.00
N GLU A 43 4.96 -3.93 -15.94
CA GLU A 43 3.71 -4.68 -15.73
C GLU A 43 2.56 -3.97 -16.44
N ASP A 44 1.70 -4.73 -17.13
CA ASP A 44 0.52 -4.19 -17.81
C ASP A 44 -0.30 -3.35 -16.83
N ARG A 45 -0.35 -2.04 -17.08
CA ARG A 45 -1.07 -1.05 -16.28
C ARG A 45 -2.50 -1.48 -15.97
N ASP A 46 -3.13 -2.19 -16.92
CA ASP A 46 -4.49 -2.69 -16.81
C ASP A 46 -4.60 -3.86 -15.81
N VAL A 47 -3.57 -4.71 -15.71
CA VAL A 47 -3.49 -5.79 -14.71
C VAL A 47 -3.34 -5.20 -13.31
N LEU A 48 -2.50 -4.19 -13.14
CA LEU A 48 -2.35 -3.47 -11.87
C LEU A 48 -3.63 -2.72 -11.47
N ALA A 49 -4.30 -2.07 -12.43
CA ALA A 49 -5.58 -1.41 -12.20
C ALA A 49 -6.67 -2.40 -11.78
N SER A 50 -6.71 -3.58 -12.43
CA SER A 50 -7.65 -4.65 -12.10
C SER A 50 -7.42 -5.17 -10.69
N ARG A 51 -6.17 -5.52 -10.34
CA ARG A 51 -5.80 -5.98 -8.98
C ARG A 51 -6.11 -4.95 -7.90
N ARG A 52 -5.91 -3.66 -8.19
CA ARG A 52 -6.27 -2.57 -7.26
C ARG A 52 -7.78 -2.50 -7.04
N THR A 53 -8.56 -2.67 -8.11
CA THR A 53 -10.03 -2.65 -8.04
C THR A 53 -10.57 -3.85 -7.26
N GLU A 54 -10.06 -5.04 -7.55
CA GLU A 54 -10.40 -6.28 -6.83
C GLU A 54 -10.07 -6.17 -5.34
N SER A 55 -8.85 -5.74 -5.02
CA SER A 55 -8.41 -5.57 -3.63
C SER A 55 -9.24 -4.49 -2.91
N GLY A 56 -9.53 -3.37 -3.57
CA GLY A 56 -10.36 -2.31 -3.01
C GLY A 56 -11.80 -2.76 -2.73
N THR A 57 -12.37 -3.60 -3.60
CA THR A 57 -13.71 -4.15 -3.41
C THR A 57 -13.75 -5.09 -2.20
N ALA A 58 -12.83 -6.05 -2.11
CA ALA A 58 -12.75 -6.98 -0.99
C ALA A 58 -12.50 -6.28 0.35
N LEU A 59 -11.64 -5.25 0.37
CA LEU A 59 -11.44 -4.41 1.55
C LEU A 59 -12.72 -3.64 1.91
N GLY A 60 -13.40 -3.05 0.92
CA GLY A 60 -14.65 -2.33 1.14
C GLY A 60 -15.77 -3.20 1.70
N GLU A 61 -15.87 -4.45 1.25
CA GLU A 61 -16.79 -5.45 1.82
C GLU A 61 -16.43 -5.77 3.27
N THR A 62 -15.15 -6.06 3.54
CA THR A 62 -14.67 -6.35 4.90
C THR A 62 -14.93 -5.19 5.88
N LEU A 63 -14.72 -3.95 5.44
CA LEU A 63 -14.98 -2.75 6.24
C LEU A 63 -16.47 -2.52 6.50
N ARG A 64 -17.34 -2.98 5.61
CA ARG A 64 -18.79 -2.91 5.80
C ARG A 64 -19.28 -3.97 6.79
N ASP A 65 -18.72 -5.16 6.72
CA ASP A 65 -19.18 -6.32 7.51
C ASP A 65 -18.64 -6.30 8.95
N VAL A 66 -17.53 -5.62 9.20
CA VAL A 66 -16.92 -5.49 10.53
C VAL A 66 -17.05 -4.05 11.05
N PRO A 67 -18.11 -3.74 11.83
CA PRO A 67 -18.27 -2.41 12.41
C PRO A 67 -17.12 -2.07 13.36
N GLY A 68 -16.57 -0.86 13.25
CA GLY A 68 -15.44 -0.38 14.04
C GLY A 68 -14.05 -0.63 13.43
N LEU A 69 -13.93 -1.55 12.48
CA LEU A 69 -12.64 -1.82 11.81
C LEU A 69 -12.13 -0.61 11.03
N ALA A 70 -13.02 0.17 10.42
CA ALA A 70 -12.66 1.39 9.71
C ALA A 70 -12.01 2.43 10.64
N ASP A 71 -12.52 2.57 11.87
CA ASP A 71 -12.00 3.51 12.86
C ASP A 71 -10.64 3.04 13.39
N GLU A 72 -10.49 1.75 13.66
CA GLU A 72 -9.22 1.15 14.07
C GLU A 72 -8.14 1.33 13.00
N LEU A 73 -8.45 1.04 11.73
CA LEU A 73 -7.52 1.23 10.63
C LEU A 73 -7.21 2.72 10.41
N SER A 74 -8.19 3.60 10.54
CA SER A 74 -7.95 5.05 10.46
C SER A 74 -6.98 5.54 11.54
N GLY A 75 -6.99 4.93 12.72
CA GLY A 75 -6.04 5.23 13.79
C GLY A 75 -4.62 4.71 13.56
N LEU A 76 -4.45 3.70 12.69
CA LEU A 76 -3.16 3.12 12.31
C LEU A 76 -2.54 3.77 11.07
N LEU A 77 -3.36 4.38 10.22
CA LEU A 77 -2.89 5.08 9.04
C LEU A 77 -2.27 6.43 9.43
N PRO A 78 -1.22 6.87 8.71
CA PRO A 78 -0.68 8.21 8.93
C PRO A 78 -1.78 9.24 8.73
N GLU A 79 -1.77 10.30 9.54
CA GLU A 79 -2.70 11.42 9.40
C GLU A 79 -2.64 11.94 7.96
N ARG A 80 -3.71 11.71 7.21
CA ARG A 80 -3.86 12.26 5.88
C ARG A 80 -4.54 13.62 6.02
N PRO A 81 -4.08 14.65 5.29
CA PRO A 81 -4.85 15.88 5.19
C PRO A 81 -6.21 15.53 4.61
N ASN A 82 -7.25 15.59 5.43
CA ASN A 82 -8.62 15.35 5.00
C ASN A 82 -9.09 16.58 4.21
N VAL A 83 -8.72 16.66 2.93
CA VAL A 83 -9.14 17.73 2.03
C VAL A 83 -10.08 17.15 1.00
N GLN A 84 -11.34 17.57 1.09
CA GLN A 84 -12.39 17.24 0.13
C GLN A 84 -12.99 18.54 -0.39
N THR A 85 -13.46 18.50 -1.64
CA THR A 85 -14.12 19.63 -2.30
C THR A 85 -15.21 19.04 -3.19
N ASP A 86 -16.38 19.68 -3.23
CA ASP A 86 -17.53 19.26 -4.04
C ASP A 86 -18.21 20.46 -4.70
N GLY A 87 -18.93 20.23 -5.80
CA GLY A 87 -19.60 21.29 -6.57
C GLY A 87 -18.84 21.78 -7.81
N GLU A 88 -19.47 22.68 -8.57
CA GLU A 88 -18.84 23.29 -9.75
C GLU A 88 -17.67 24.18 -9.32
N ARG A 89 -16.55 24.08 -10.06
CA ARG A 89 -15.33 24.88 -9.83
C ARG A 89 -14.60 24.57 -8.51
N SER A 90 -14.78 23.36 -7.99
CA SER A 90 -14.20 22.93 -6.73
C SER A 90 -12.75 22.46 -6.86
N VAL A 91 -11.90 22.87 -5.90
CA VAL A 91 -10.45 22.65 -5.90
C VAL A 91 -9.99 22.22 -4.50
N ALA A 92 -9.35 21.06 -4.42
CA ALA A 92 -8.76 20.51 -3.20
C ALA A 92 -7.23 20.46 -3.35
N VAL A 93 -6.51 21.09 -2.42
CA VAL A 93 -5.04 21.07 -2.36
C VAL A 93 -4.63 20.64 -0.95
N ALA A 94 -3.83 19.58 -0.85
CA ALA A 94 -3.43 18.97 0.41
C ALA A 94 -1.90 18.74 0.45
N GLY A 95 -1.35 18.61 1.66
CA GLY A 95 0.06 18.30 1.89
C GLY A 95 0.99 19.51 1.80
N ASN A 96 2.28 19.24 1.65
CA ASN A 96 3.32 20.26 1.57
C ASN A 96 3.53 20.67 0.11
N ASN A 97 2.97 21.82 -0.28
CA ASN A 97 3.05 22.33 -1.64
C ASN A 97 3.98 23.56 -1.69
N CYS A 98 4.81 23.64 -2.72
CA CYS A 98 5.66 24.80 -2.97
C CYS A 98 5.55 25.24 -4.43
N GLY A 99 5.84 26.52 -4.70
CA GLY A 99 5.65 27.13 -6.03
C GLY A 99 4.25 27.70 -6.24
N ILE A 100 3.89 27.97 -7.50
CA ILE A 100 2.64 28.65 -7.84
C ILE A 100 1.55 27.63 -8.16
N ILE A 101 0.40 27.76 -7.49
CA ILE A 101 -0.82 27.00 -7.78
C ILE A 101 -1.86 27.97 -8.37
N SER A 102 -2.29 27.71 -9.60
CA SER A 102 -3.25 28.53 -10.35
C SER A 102 -4.46 27.68 -10.71
N THR A 103 -5.67 28.09 -10.29
CA THR A 103 -6.91 27.34 -10.56
C THR A 103 -8.06 28.28 -10.93
N GLY A 104 -9.05 27.76 -11.65
CA GLY A 104 -10.20 28.53 -12.14
C GLY A 104 -10.02 29.14 -13.54
N ASP A 105 -11.06 29.81 -14.03
CA ASP A 105 -11.10 30.39 -15.37
C ASP A 105 -10.33 31.71 -15.40
N GLY A 106 -9.31 31.81 -16.27
CA GLY A 106 -8.47 33.01 -16.40
C GLY A 106 -7.27 33.06 -15.46
N ALA A 107 -6.90 31.93 -14.86
CA ALA A 107 -5.72 31.81 -14.01
C ALA A 107 -4.44 32.14 -14.80
N LYS A 108 -3.68 33.15 -14.36
CA LYS A 108 -2.43 33.62 -14.99
C LYS A 108 -1.31 33.64 -13.97
N ASN A 109 -0.20 32.98 -14.32
CA ASN A 109 1.04 33.08 -13.57
C ASN A 109 2.00 33.97 -14.35
N ALA A 110 2.42 35.10 -13.77
CA ALA A 110 3.46 35.94 -14.33
C ALA A 110 4.74 35.72 -13.51
N LEU A 111 5.75 35.13 -14.13
CA LEU A 111 7.11 35.13 -13.59
C LEU A 111 7.75 36.45 -14.01
N HIS A 112 8.01 37.34 -13.04
CA HIS A 112 8.94 38.43 -13.26
C HIS A 112 10.35 37.86 -13.03
N GLN A 113 11.16 37.88 -14.09
CA GLN A 113 12.60 37.64 -14.03
C GLN A 113 13.33 38.91 -13.61
#